data_AF-A0A0A9BVR9-F1
#
_entry.id   AF-A0A0A9BVR9-F1
#
_cell.length_a   1.000
_cell.length_b   1.000
_cell.length_c   1.000
_cell.angle_alpha   90.00
_cell.angle_beta   90.00
_cell.angle_gamma   90.00
#
_symmetry.space_group_name_H-M   'P 1'
#
loop_
_entity.id
_entity.type
_entity.pdbx_description
1 polymer ?
#
loop_
_entity_poly.entity_id
_entity_poly.type
_entity_poly.pdbx_seq_one_letter_code
_entity_poly.pdbx_strand_id
1 'polypeptide(L)'
;MIVGHAEHGHGKEALELFEEMCHVGLKPDHVAFIGVLTACCHTGKVELGLRYLNAMSKNYGLEPAKEHYGCVVDLLGKAGRIYEAEELIGRIVADERDGVVWTSLLRACAARGEEETGKNAAERVMEAEPWGAGAHVAMANLYANKGQWREAAQERHMMKQKGVVKGAGWSSIEVGGEDRGIGVFVAGDRTHPQDHAIYRMLELMYYGAGMVRYIPDQLDLGSEVELAVS
;
A
#
# COMPACT_ATOMS: atom_id res chain seq x y z
N MET A 1 -12.83 -4.24 17.92
CA MET A 1 -11.65 -4.98 18.45
C MET A 1 -10.95 -5.78 17.35
N ILE A 2 -11.64 -6.69 16.65
CA ILE A 2 -11.05 -7.51 15.57
C ILE A 2 -10.32 -6.67 14.51
N VAL A 3 -11.00 -5.69 13.91
CA VAL A 3 -10.41 -4.78 12.89
C VAL A 3 -9.20 -4.03 13.44
N GLY A 4 -9.34 -3.44 14.63
CA GLY A 4 -8.23 -2.70 15.27
C GLY A 4 -6.99 -3.58 15.49
N HIS A 5 -7.15 -4.81 15.99
CA HIS A 5 -6.01 -5.73 16.12
C HIS A 5 -5.40 -6.08 14.76
N ALA A 6 -6.23 -6.34 13.75
CA ALA A 6 -5.75 -6.65 12.40
C ALA A 6 -4.93 -5.50 11.81
N GLU A 7 -5.42 -4.26 11.89
CA GLU A 7 -4.77 -3.06 11.35
C GLU A 7 -3.45 -2.71 12.06
N HIS A 8 -3.32 -3.03 13.35
CA HIS A 8 -2.14 -2.72 14.16
C HIS A 8 -1.13 -3.87 14.23
N GLY A 9 -1.20 -4.83 13.30
CA GLY A 9 -0.23 -5.93 13.19
C GLY A 9 -0.45 -7.11 14.15
N HIS A 10 -1.48 -7.08 14.98
CA HIS A 10 -1.89 -8.16 15.88
C HIS A 10 -2.82 -9.15 15.17
N GLY A 11 -2.36 -9.67 14.03
CA GLY A 11 -3.19 -10.49 13.15
C GLY A 11 -3.57 -11.85 13.75
N LYS A 12 -2.77 -12.42 14.66
CA LYS A 12 -3.12 -13.70 15.31
C LYS A 12 -4.25 -13.50 16.32
N GLU A 13 -4.14 -12.46 17.12
CA GLU A 13 -5.12 -12.04 18.12
C GLU A 13 -6.46 -11.69 17.44
N ALA A 14 -6.42 -11.02 16.29
CA ALA A 14 -7.62 -10.74 15.51
C ALA A 14 -8.33 -12.02 15.02
N LEU A 15 -7.59 -13.05 14.62
CA LEU A 15 -8.16 -14.35 14.22
C LEU A 15 -8.78 -15.06 15.42
N GLU A 16 -8.08 -15.11 16.55
CA GLU A 16 -8.56 -15.72 17.79
C GLU A 16 -9.85 -15.05 18.28
N LEU A 17 -9.92 -13.73 18.27
CA LEU A 17 -11.12 -12.97 18.63
C LEU A 17 -12.30 -13.25 17.67
N PHE A 18 -12.04 -13.42 16.37
CA PHE A 18 -13.09 -13.78 15.42
C PHE A 18 -13.61 -15.20 15.66
N GLU A 19 -12.73 -16.15 15.93
CA GLU A 19 -13.10 -17.53 16.25
C GLU A 19 -13.88 -17.61 17.57
N GLU A 20 -13.44 -16.87 18.60
CA GLU A 20 -14.15 -16.78 19.88
C GLU A 20 -15.55 -16.20 19.69
N MET A 21 -15.70 -15.11 18.93
CA MET A 21 -16.99 -14.52 18.57
C MET A 21 -17.94 -15.59 17.99
N CYS A 22 -17.45 -16.39 17.05
CA CYS A 22 -18.24 -17.48 16.46
C CYS A 22 -18.56 -18.58 17.49
N HIS A 23 -17.61 -18.93 18.35
CA HIS A 23 -17.76 -19.99 19.36
C HIS A 23 -18.83 -19.67 20.40
N VAL A 24 -18.92 -18.40 20.83
CA VAL A 24 -19.96 -17.95 21.78
C VAL A 24 -21.32 -17.69 21.11
N GLY A 25 -21.46 -18.02 19.81
CA GLY A 25 -22.70 -17.93 19.07
C GLY A 25 -23.04 -16.54 18.54
N LEU A 26 -22.11 -15.58 18.58
CA LEU A 26 -22.28 -14.28 17.94
C LEU A 26 -22.09 -14.44 16.43
N LYS A 27 -23.00 -13.86 15.65
CA LYS A 27 -22.93 -13.90 14.18
C LYS A 27 -22.02 -12.78 13.67
N PRO A 28 -20.94 -13.09 12.94
CA PRO A 28 -20.14 -12.09 12.25
C PRO A 28 -20.99 -11.31 11.25
N ASP A 29 -20.68 -10.02 11.11
CA ASP A 29 -21.21 -9.14 10.07
C ASP A 29 -20.13 -8.79 9.04
N HIS A 30 -20.43 -7.94 8.06
CA HIS A 30 -19.46 -7.48 7.06
C HIS A 30 -18.19 -6.89 7.69
N VAL A 31 -18.33 -6.11 8.77
CA VAL A 31 -17.17 -5.45 9.41
C VAL A 31 -16.27 -6.47 10.10
N ALA A 32 -16.85 -7.46 10.78
CA ALA A 32 -16.08 -8.56 11.36
C ALA A 32 -15.33 -9.36 10.28
N PHE A 33 -15.95 -9.57 9.12
CA PHE A 33 -15.31 -10.24 8.00
C PHE A 33 -14.17 -9.42 7.37
N ILE A 34 -14.32 -8.09 7.23
CA ILE A 34 -13.20 -7.22 6.83
C ILE A 34 -12.03 -7.40 7.81
N GLY A 35 -12.31 -7.39 9.12
CA GLY A 35 -11.29 -7.59 10.15
C GLY A 35 -10.54 -8.92 10.02
N VAL A 36 -11.27 -10.03 9.88
CA VAL A 36 -10.65 -11.38 9.78
C VAL A 36 -9.88 -11.57 8.48
N LEU A 37 -10.36 -11.00 7.37
CA LEU A 37 -9.68 -11.05 6.08
C LEU A 37 -8.41 -10.21 6.07
N THR A 38 -8.43 -9.02 6.68
CA THR A 38 -7.24 -8.19 6.90
C THR A 38 -6.22 -8.90 7.80
N ALA A 39 -6.68 -9.60 8.84
CA ALA A 39 -5.82 -10.42 9.67
C ALA A 39 -5.17 -11.57 8.88
N CYS A 40 -5.91 -12.23 7.99
CA CYS A 40 -5.36 -13.22 7.07
C CYS A 40 -4.30 -12.62 6.14
N CYS A 41 -4.56 -11.42 5.60
CA CYS A 41 -3.61 -10.67 4.78
C CYS A 41 -2.28 -10.42 5.52
N HIS A 42 -2.33 -9.86 6.73
CA HIS A 42 -1.13 -9.55 7.51
C HIS A 42 -0.39 -10.77 8.01
N THR A 43 -1.07 -11.90 8.20
CA THR A 43 -0.46 -13.17 8.63
C THR A 43 -0.10 -14.10 7.47
N GLY A 44 -0.36 -13.70 6.22
CA GLY A 44 -0.09 -14.50 5.02
C GLY A 44 -0.90 -15.80 4.91
N LYS A 45 -2.02 -15.92 5.62
CA LYS A 45 -2.85 -17.14 5.65
C LYS A 45 -3.82 -17.18 4.46
N VAL A 46 -3.31 -17.41 3.26
CA VAL A 46 -4.09 -17.36 2.00
C VAL A 46 -5.30 -18.29 2.01
N GLU A 47 -5.09 -19.57 2.30
CA GLU A 47 -6.16 -20.57 2.31
C GLU A 47 -7.26 -20.26 3.33
N LEU A 48 -6.88 -19.66 4.46
CA LEU A 48 -7.84 -19.26 5.49
C LEU A 48 -8.67 -18.05 5.02
N GLY A 49 -8.03 -17.06 4.38
CA GLY A 49 -8.72 -15.91 3.80
C GLY A 49 -9.74 -16.31 2.74
N LEU A 50 -9.36 -17.22 1.83
CA LEU A 50 -10.29 -17.78 0.82
C LEU A 50 -11.44 -18.55 1.46
N ARG A 51 -11.18 -19.31 2.53
CA ARG A 51 -12.24 -20.01 3.28
C ARG A 51 -13.21 -19.03 3.92
N TYR A 52 -12.74 -17.96 4.56
CA TYR A 52 -13.63 -16.98 5.18
C TYR A 52 -14.48 -16.24 4.14
N LEU A 53 -13.89 -15.81 3.02
CA LEU A 53 -14.64 -15.17 1.94
C LEU A 53 -15.78 -16.07 1.43
N ASN A 54 -15.50 -17.35 1.21
CA ASN A 54 -16.52 -18.33 0.80
C ASN A 54 -17.56 -18.62 1.89
N ALA A 55 -17.14 -18.60 3.16
CA ALA A 55 -18.02 -18.86 4.29
C ALA A 55 -19.06 -17.76 4.49
N MET A 56 -18.77 -16.51 4.08
CA MET A 56 -19.73 -15.39 4.17
C MET A 56 -21.09 -15.75 3.56
N SER A 57 -21.13 -16.10 2.27
CA SER A 57 -22.40 -16.47 1.61
C SER A 57 -22.90 -17.83 2.11
N LYS A 58 -22.02 -18.83 2.22
CA LYS A 58 -22.41 -20.23 2.48
C LYS A 58 -22.92 -20.49 3.90
N ASN A 59 -22.28 -19.88 4.89
CA ASN A 59 -22.52 -20.20 6.30
C ASN A 59 -23.25 -19.06 7.03
N TYR A 60 -23.08 -17.82 6.59
CA TYR A 60 -23.61 -16.64 7.27
C TYR A 60 -24.68 -15.89 6.47
N GLY A 61 -24.91 -16.26 5.20
CA GLY A 61 -25.90 -15.60 4.33
C GLY A 61 -25.54 -14.14 4.02
N LEU A 62 -24.24 -13.81 4.06
CA LEU A 62 -23.73 -12.47 3.77
C LEU A 62 -23.06 -12.49 2.40
N GLU A 63 -23.54 -11.66 1.47
CA GLU A 63 -22.89 -11.52 0.17
C GLU A 63 -21.60 -10.68 0.28
N PRO A 64 -20.44 -11.18 -0.17
CA PRO A 64 -19.21 -10.41 -0.12
C PRO A 64 -19.32 -9.09 -0.88
N ALA A 65 -19.18 -7.98 -0.16
CA ALA A 65 -18.98 -6.66 -0.75
C ALA A 65 -17.53 -6.47 -1.25
N LYS A 66 -17.31 -5.44 -2.06
CA LYS A 66 -16.02 -5.08 -2.67
C LYS A 66 -14.84 -4.99 -1.68
N GLU A 67 -15.07 -4.54 -0.45
CA GLU A 67 -14.03 -4.43 0.59
C GLU A 67 -13.46 -5.80 0.94
N HIS A 68 -14.31 -6.84 1.02
CA HIS A 68 -13.90 -8.21 1.29
C HIS A 68 -13.03 -8.77 0.16
N TYR A 69 -13.44 -8.51 -1.09
CA TYR A 69 -12.64 -8.88 -2.25
C TYR A 69 -11.30 -8.15 -2.26
N GLY A 70 -11.29 -6.85 -1.95
CA GLY A 70 -10.07 -6.05 -1.82
C GLY A 70 -9.07 -6.66 -0.83
N CYS A 71 -9.51 -7.08 0.35
CA CYS A 71 -8.67 -7.77 1.33
C CYS A 71 -8.06 -9.06 0.77
N VAL A 72 -8.84 -9.87 0.05
CA VAL A 72 -8.37 -11.16 -0.47
C VAL A 72 -7.48 -11.00 -1.70
N VAL A 73 -7.75 -10.01 -2.56
CA VAL A 73 -6.87 -9.63 -3.68
C VAL A 73 -5.50 -9.17 -3.16
N ASP A 74 -5.46 -8.33 -2.12
CA ASP A 74 -4.20 -7.92 -1.49
C ASP A 74 -3.46 -9.13 -0.87
N LEU A 75 -4.17 -10.03 -0.19
CA LEU A 75 -3.61 -11.28 0.35
C LEU A 75 -3.01 -12.19 -0.74
N LEU A 76 -3.74 -12.43 -1.83
CA LEU A 76 -3.26 -13.23 -2.97
C LEU A 76 -2.07 -12.56 -3.65
N GLY A 77 -2.14 -11.24 -3.86
CA GLY A 77 -1.07 -10.45 -4.45
C GLY A 77 0.22 -10.49 -3.63
N LYS A 78 0.13 -10.30 -2.31
CA LYS A 78 1.25 -10.46 -1.38
C LYS A 78 1.82 -11.88 -1.37
N ALA A 79 1.00 -12.90 -1.64
CA ALA A 79 1.46 -14.28 -1.78
C ALA A 79 2.06 -14.60 -3.17
N GLY A 80 1.97 -13.68 -4.14
CA GLY A 80 2.42 -13.89 -5.53
C GLY A 80 1.43 -14.68 -6.40
N ARG A 81 0.19 -14.90 -5.92
CA ARG A 81 -0.88 -15.61 -6.66
C ARG A 81 -1.66 -14.62 -7.54
N ILE A 82 -0.95 -13.93 -8.44
CA ILE A 82 -1.47 -12.80 -9.22
C ILE A 82 -2.63 -13.19 -10.13
N TYR A 83 -2.53 -14.31 -10.84
CA TYR A 83 -3.61 -14.80 -11.71
C TYR A 83 -4.89 -15.14 -10.94
N GLU A 84 -4.77 -15.72 -9.74
CA GLU A 84 -5.94 -16.01 -8.90
C GLU A 84 -6.55 -14.73 -8.34
N ALA A 85 -5.73 -13.71 -8.05
CA ALA A 85 -6.21 -12.40 -7.67
C ALA A 85 -7.02 -11.77 -8.82
N GLU A 86 -6.52 -11.83 -10.05
CA GLU A 86 -7.22 -11.34 -11.24
C GLU A 86 -8.54 -12.10 -11.50
N GLU A 87 -8.53 -13.43 -11.39
CA GLU A 87 -9.75 -14.25 -11.50
C GLU A 87 -10.79 -13.85 -10.44
N LEU A 88 -10.34 -13.56 -9.21
CA LEU A 88 -11.22 -13.14 -8.12
C LEU A 88 -11.88 -11.79 -8.40
N ILE A 89 -11.16 -10.83 -9.00
CA ILE A 89 -11.77 -9.57 -9.48
C ILE A 89 -12.84 -9.86 -10.54
N GLY A 90 -12.61 -10.86 -11.38
CA GLY A 90 -13.58 -11.35 -12.36
C GLY A 90 -14.92 -11.80 -11.76
N ARG A 91 -14.95 -12.16 -10.47
CA ARG A 91 -16.19 -12.57 -9.77
C ARG A 91 -16.98 -11.39 -9.19
N ILE A 92 -16.38 -10.20 -9.11
CA ILE A 92 -17.05 -8.97 -8.69
C ILE A 92 -17.96 -8.49 -9.83
N VAL A 93 -19.16 -8.03 -9.48
CA VAL A 93 -20.10 -7.39 -10.42
C VAL A 93 -19.38 -6.24 -11.12
N ALA A 94 -19.52 -6.14 -12.45
CA ALA A 94 -18.71 -5.23 -13.27
C ALA A 94 -18.77 -3.77 -12.78
N ASP A 95 -19.95 -3.29 -12.40
CA ASP A 95 -20.17 -1.92 -11.92
C ASP A 95 -19.62 -1.67 -10.50
N GLU A 96 -19.28 -2.73 -9.76
CA GLU A 96 -18.70 -2.67 -8.40
C GLU A 96 -17.18 -2.84 -8.39
N ARG A 97 -16.56 -3.08 -9.55
CA ARG A 97 -15.10 -3.15 -9.72
C ARG A 97 -14.52 -1.73 -9.68
N ASP A 98 -14.41 -1.17 -8.48
CA ASP A 98 -13.86 0.16 -8.30
C ASP A 98 -12.31 0.18 -8.36
N GLY A 99 -11.76 1.39 -8.31
CA GLY A 99 -10.31 1.61 -8.37
C GLY A 99 -9.54 0.93 -7.24
N VAL A 100 -10.16 0.59 -6.11
CA VAL A 100 -9.48 0.01 -4.94
C VAL A 100 -8.98 -1.40 -5.26
N VAL A 101 -9.83 -2.23 -5.85
CA VAL A 101 -9.48 -3.63 -6.13
C VAL A 101 -8.40 -3.73 -7.21
N TRP A 102 -8.50 -2.91 -8.26
CA TRP A 102 -7.47 -2.81 -9.29
C TRP A 102 -6.17 -2.20 -8.76
N THR A 103 -6.24 -1.22 -7.84
CA THR A 103 -5.06 -0.66 -7.18
C THR A 103 -4.31 -1.71 -6.35
N SER A 104 -5.03 -2.57 -5.64
CA SER A 104 -4.44 -3.68 -4.89
C SER A 104 -3.72 -4.67 -5.82
N LEU A 105 -4.36 -5.06 -6.93
CA LEU A 105 -3.73 -5.93 -7.93
C LEU A 105 -2.49 -5.29 -8.56
N LEU A 106 -2.58 -4.01 -8.94
CA LEU A 106 -1.48 -3.26 -9.54
C LEU A 106 -0.27 -3.16 -8.59
N ARG A 107 -0.51 -2.87 -7.30
CA ARG A 107 0.55 -2.84 -6.29
C ARG A 107 1.23 -4.19 -6.14
N ALA A 108 0.46 -5.28 -6.17
CA ALA A 108 1.01 -6.63 -6.12
C ALA A 108 1.86 -6.94 -7.37
N CYS A 109 1.36 -6.57 -8.55
CA CYS A 109 2.10 -6.73 -9.80
C CYS A 109 3.43 -5.97 -9.76
N ALA A 110 3.43 -4.72 -9.28
CA ALA A 110 4.65 -3.92 -9.13
C ALA A 110 5.66 -4.55 -8.18
N ALA A 111 5.21 -5.11 -7.05
CA ALA A 111 6.07 -5.79 -6.08
C ALA A 111 6.64 -7.13 -6.61
N ARG A 112 5.95 -7.77 -7.56
CA ARG A 112 6.34 -9.08 -8.13
C ARG A 112 6.99 -8.99 -9.51
N GLY A 113 6.96 -7.82 -10.15
CA GLY A 113 7.48 -7.63 -11.51
C GLY A 113 6.56 -8.19 -12.61
N GLU A 114 5.28 -8.42 -12.30
CA GLU A 114 4.28 -8.92 -13.27
C GLU A 114 3.80 -7.77 -14.17
N GLU A 115 4.48 -7.57 -15.28
CA GLU A 115 4.29 -6.40 -16.15
C GLU A 115 2.97 -6.42 -16.92
N GLU A 116 2.57 -7.56 -17.47
CA GLU A 116 1.38 -7.66 -18.33
C GLU A 116 0.10 -7.40 -17.53
N THR A 117 -0.12 -8.15 -16.46
CA THR A 117 -1.26 -7.92 -15.55
C THR A 117 -1.18 -6.54 -14.89
N GLY A 118 0.03 -6.06 -14.57
CA GLY A 118 0.24 -4.71 -14.05
C GLY A 118 -0.24 -3.62 -14.99
N LYS A 119 0.10 -3.70 -16.28
CA LYS A 119 -0.38 -2.75 -17.30
C LYS A 119 -1.90 -2.74 -17.41
N ASN A 120 -2.51 -3.92 -17.50
CA ASN A 120 -3.97 -4.05 -17.57
C ASN A 120 -4.65 -3.45 -16.33
N ALA A 121 -4.13 -3.74 -15.13
CA ALA A 121 -4.65 -3.17 -13.89
C ALA A 121 -4.48 -1.64 -13.84
N ALA A 122 -3.34 -1.11 -14.28
CA ALA A 122 -3.09 0.32 -14.33
C ALA A 122 -4.06 1.06 -15.25
N GLU A 123 -4.37 0.51 -16.43
CA GLU A 123 -5.39 1.08 -17.32
C GLU A 123 -6.74 1.21 -16.61
N ARG A 124 -7.21 0.17 -15.92
CA ARG A 124 -8.47 0.21 -15.16
C ARG A 124 -8.46 1.24 -14.03
N VAL A 125 -7.34 1.35 -13.30
CA VAL A 125 -7.21 2.37 -12.25
C VAL A 125 -7.23 3.78 -12.84
N MET A 126 -6.54 4.00 -13.97
CA MET A 126 -6.50 5.32 -14.62
C MET A 126 -7.82 5.70 -15.29
N GLU A 127 -8.60 4.74 -15.78
CA GLU A 127 -9.97 4.96 -16.25
C GLU A 127 -10.88 5.44 -15.11
N ALA A 128 -10.76 4.83 -13.93
CA ALA A 128 -11.55 5.20 -12.75
C ALA A 128 -11.07 6.52 -12.09
N GLU A 129 -9.75 6.72 -12.02
CA GLU A 129 -9.12 7.89 -11.38
C GLU A 129 -8.01 8.48 -12.27
N PRO A 130 -8.35 9.25 -13.32
CA PRO A 130 -7.36 9.80 -14.27
C PRO A 130 -6.31 10.73 -13.64
N TRP A 131 -6.64 11.30 -12.47
CA TRP A 131 -5.80 12.24 -11.72
C TRP A 131 -5.07 11.57 -10.54
N GLY A 132 -5.24 10.27 -10.36
CA GLY A 132 -4.66 9.51 -9.24
C GLY A 132 -3.16 9.29 -9.41
N ALA A 133 -2.38 9.62 -8.38
CA ALA A 133 -0.95 9.33 -8.34
C ALA A 133 -0.63 7.84 -8.17
N GLY A 134 -1.58 7.05 -7.63
CA GLY A 134 -1.35 5.66 -7.26
C GLY A 134 -0.90 4.78 -8.42
N ALA A 135 -1.60 4.87 -9.57
CA ALA A 135 -1.31 4.03 -10.73
C ALA A 135 0.07 4.31 -11.33
N HIS A 136 0.38 5.60 -11.57
CA HIS A 136 1.68 6.01 -12.10
C HIS A 136 2.84 5.65 -11.16
N VAL A 137 2.66 5.81 -9.85
CA VAL A 137 3.69 5.42 -8.87
C VAL A 137 3.90 3.90 -8.88
N ALA A 138 2.84 3.11 -8.95
CA ALA A 138 2.95 1.66 -9.00
C ALA A 138 3.62 1.17 -10.29
N MET A 139 3.28 1.76 -11.45
CA MET A 139 3.94 1.47 -12.72
C MET A 139 5.42 1.87 -12.72
N ALA A 140 5.75 3.05 -12.19
CA ALA A 140 7.14 3.48 -12.05
C ALA A 140 7.96 2.51 -11.18
N ASN A 141 7.38 2.01 -10.08
CA ASN A 141 8.01 1.02 -9.22
C ASN A 141 8.16 -0.35 -9.92
N LEU A 142 7.15 -0.78 -10.68
CA LEU A 142 7.19 -2.01 -11.47
C LEU A 142 8.38 -1.98 -12.44
N TYR A 143 8.48 -0.93 -13.24
CA TYR A 143 9.57 -0.76 -14.20
C TYR A 143 10.94 -0.67 -13.51
N ALA A 144 11.03 0.08 -12.40
CA ALA A 144 12.27 0.17 -11.62
C ALA A 144 12.73 -1.18 -11.07
N ASN A 145 11.81 -2.01 -10.54
CA ASN A 145 12.11 -3.35 -10.03
C ASN A 145 12.64 -4.29 -11.12
N LYS A 146 12.28 -4.05 -12.38
CA LYS A 146 12.78 -4.78 -13.55
C LYS A 146 14.04 -4.18 -14.18
N GLY A 147 14.55 -3.06 -13.65
CA GLY A 147 15.67 -2.32 -14.23
C GLY A 147 15.32 -1.52 -15.49
N GLN A 148 14.02 -1.36 -15.80
CA GLN A 148 13.49 -0.58 -16.92
C GLN A 148 13.42 0.91 -16.53
N TRP A 149 14.59 1.53 -16.34
CA TRP A 149 14.69 2.89 -15.81
C TRP A 149 14.10 3.97 -16.73
N ARG A 150 14.07 3.72 -18.04
CA ARG A 150 13.52 4.66 -19.03
C ARG A 150 12.02 4.78 -18.88
N GLU A 151 11.33 3.65 -18.81
CA GLU A 151 9.88 3.54 -18.63
C GLU A 151 9.48 4.09 -17.25
N ALA A 152 10.25 3.78 -16.20
CA ALA A 152 10.04 4.35 -14.88
C ALA A 152 10.15 5.89 -14.87
N ALA A 153 11.11 6.46 -15.60
CA ALA A 153 11.25 7.90 -15.75
C ALA A 153 10.11 8.52 -16.57
N GLN A 154 9.61 7.82 -17.59
CA GLN A 154 8.45 8.26 -18.37
C GLN A 154 7.19 8.38 -17.51
N GLU A 155 6.91 7.39 -16.64
CA GLU A 155 5.78 7.47 -15.70
C GLU A 155 5.88 8.70 -14.79
N ARG A 156 7.06 8.96 -14.23
CA ARG A 156 7.31 10.13 -13.37
C ARG A 156 7.19 11.44 -14.13
N HIS A 157 7.63 11.47 -15.39
CA HIS A 157 7.48 12.64 -16.25
C HIS A 157 6.01 12.91 -16.57
N MET A 158 5.23 11.87 -16.88
CA MET A 158 3.78 11.97 -17.10
C MET A 158 3.06 12.50 -15.86
N MET A 159 3.47 12.07 -14.66
CA MET A 159 2.94 12.61 -13.41
C MET A 159 3.16 14.13 -13.31
N LYS A 160 4.37 14.62 -13.60
CA LYS A 160 4.67 16.07 -13.60
C LYS A 160 3.82 16.83 -14.62
N GLN A 161 3.69 16.31 -15.85
CA GLN A 161 2.89 16.95 -16.90
C GLN A 161 1.40 17.06 -16.54
N LYS A 162 0.83 16.03 -15.91
CA LYS A 162 -0.57 16.00 -15.49
C LYS A 162 -0.83 16.72 -14.15
N GLY A 163 0.19 17.30 -13.52
CA GLY A 163 0.07 17.90 -12.19
C GLY A 163 -0.21 16.89 -11.08
N VAL A 164 0.05 15.60 -11.33
CA VAL A 164 -0.16 14.51 -10.38
C VAL A 164 1.03 14.47 -9.42
N VAL A 165 0.85 15.07 -8.25
CA VAL A 165 1.90 15.13 -7.22
C VAL A 165 1.67 14.01 -6.21
N LYS A 166 2.70 13.20 -5.96
CA LYS A 166 2.72 12.31 -4.79
C LYS A 166 2.74 13.19 -3.54
N GLY A 167 1.70 13.14 -2.72
CA GLY A 167 1.72 13.81 -1.41
C GLY A 167 2.98 13.39 -0.64
N ALA A 168 3.71 14.37 -0.10
CA ALA A 168 4.89 14.08 0.69
C ALA A 168 4.47 13.25 1.91
N GLY A 169 5.20 12.16 2.19
CA GLY A 169 4.98 11.38 3.40
C GLY A 169 5.24 12.27 4.61
N TRP A 170 4.41 12.16 5.65
CA TRP A 170 4.61 12.92 6.87
C TRP A 170 4.36 12.04 8.10
N SER A 171 5.01 12.38 9.19
CA SER A 171 4.80 11.79 10.50
C SER A 171 4.66 12.90 11.52
N SER A 172 3.87 12.68 12.56
CA SER A 172 3.79 13.61 13.69
C SER A 172 4.15 12.92 15.00
N ILE A 173 4.77 13.68 15.91
CA ILE A 173 5.02 13.24 17.28
C ILE A 173 4.60 14.33 18.25
N GLU A 174 4.05 13.93 19.39
CA GLU A 174 3.76 14.83 20.50
C GLU A 174 4.95 14.80 21.47
N VAL A 175 5.57 15.94 21.73
CA VAL A 175 6.78 16.01 22.55
C VAL A 175 6.49 16.72 23.86
N GLY A 176 6.13 15.97 24.90
CA GLY A 176 6.09 16.47 26.28
C GLY A 176 4.71 16.81 26.85
N GLY A 177 3.65 16.13 26.41
CA GLY A 177 2.28 16.28 26.92
C GLY A 177 1.53 17.47 26.30
N GLU A 178 0.28 17.67 26.73
CA GLU A 178 -0.73 18.58 26.15
C GLU A 178 -0.21 20.01 25.90
N ASP A 179 0.79 20.47 26.67
CA ASP A 179 1.30 21.85 26.64
C ASP A 179 2.44 22.12 25.64
N ARG A 180 2.98 21.11 24.95
CA ARG A 180 4.19 21.28 24.10
C ARG A 180 4.02 21.03 22.60
N GLY A 181 2.78 20.75 22.18
CA GLY A 181 2.39 20.76 20.77
C GLY A 181 2.81 19.54 19.96
N ILE A 182 2.20 19.42 18.79
CA ILE A 182 2.44 18.35 17.81
C ILE A 182 3.55 18.80 16.86
N GLY A 183 4.69 18.12 16.88
CA GLY A 183 5.73 18.28 15.87
C GLY A 183 5.36 17.49 14.62
N VAL A 184 5.24 18.16 13.47
CA VAL A 184 4.98 17.53 12.17
C VAL A 184 6.27 17.50 11.37
N PHE A 185 6.56 16.35 10.76
CA PHE A 185 7.76 16.08 9.97
C PHE A 185 7.31 15.63 8.60
N VAL A 186 7.59 16.43 7.58
CA VAL A 186 7.27 16.10 6.19
C VAL A 186 8.54 15.64 5.48
N ALA A 187 8.44 14.62 4.64
CA ALA A 187 9.58 14.06 3.92
C ALA A 187 10.21 15.12 3.01
N GLY A 188 11.52 15.35 3.21
CA GLY A 188 12.28 16.37 2.47
C GLY A 188 12.08 17.81 2.97
N ASP A 189 11.19 18.02 3.94
CA ASP A 189 11.02 19.31 4.59
C ASP A 189 12.22 19.64 5.48
N ARG A 190 12.62 20.91 5.43
CA ARG A 190 13.75 21.52 6.16
C ARG A 190 13.31 22.71 7.01
N THR A 191 12.01 22.98 7.09
CA THR A 191 11.45 24.15 7.78
C THR A 191 11.35 23.99 9.29
N HIS A 192 11.57 22.78 9.83
CA HIS A 192 11.51 22.54 11.27
C HIS A 192 12.57 23.38 12.01
N PRO A 193 12.23 24.07 13.12
CA PRO A 193 13.18 24.94 13.84
C PRO A 193 14.45 24.22 14.34
N GLN A 194 14.37 22.90 14.51
CA GLN A 194 15.48 22.05 14.94
C GLN A 194 16.07 21.18 13.80
N ASP A 195 15.80 21.50 12.53
CA ASP A 195 16.24 20.72 11.35
C ASP A 195 17.68 20.20 11.47
N HIS A 196 18.64 21.10 11.70
CA HIS A 196 20.05 20.75 11.84
C HIS A 196 20.34 19.74 12.97
N ALA A 197 19.63 19.81 14.09
CA ALA A 197 19.83 18.86 15.19
C ALA A 197 19.24 17.49 14.84
N ILE A 198 18.05 17.48 14.22
CA ILE A 198 17.36 16.25 13.80
C ILE A 198 18.20 15.50 12.76
N TYR A 199 18.68 16.18 11.71
CA TYR A 199 19.46 15.53 10.67
C TYR A 199 20.84 15.07 11.15
N ARG A 200 21.49 15.81 12.07
CA ARG A 200 22.71 15.31 12.73
C ARG A 200 22.46 14.06 13.54
N MET A 201 21.34 13.98 14.26
CA MET A 201 20.98 12.78 15.01
C MET A 201 20.69 11.60 14.07
N LEU A 202 19.98 11.84 12.96
CA LEU A 202 19.75 10.84 11.91
C LEU A 202 21.09 10.31 11.37
N GLU A 203 22.03 11.20 11.02
CA GLU A 203 23.38 10.82 10.57
C GLU A 203 24.09 9.95 11.62
N LEU A 204 24.08 10.34 12.90
CA LEU A 204 24.69 9.57 13.98
C LEU A 204 24.07 8.17 14.12
N MET A 205 22.75 8.05 14.02
CA MET A 205 22.05 6.77 14.06
C MET A 205 22.45 5.88 12.87
N TYR A 206 22.58 6.45 11.67
CA TYR A 206 23.04 5.71 10.48
C TYR A 206 24.48 5.21 10.60
N TYR A 207 25.41 6.06 11.06
CA TYR A 207 26.80 5.65 11.30
C TYR A 207 26.91 4.59 12.40
N GLY A 208 26.16 4.75 13.49
CA GLY A 208 26.14 3.78 14.59
C GLY A 208 25.56 2.42 14.21
N ALA A 209 24.63 2.37 13.26
CA ALA A 209 24.03 1.14 12.74
C ALA A 209 24.89 0.42 11.66
N GLY A 210 26.07 0.95 11.31
CA GLY A 210 26.94 0.37 10.29
C GLY A 210 26.36 0.46 8.86
N MET A 211 25.36 1.30 8.63
CA MET A 211 24.74 1.46 7.31
C MET A 211 25.54 2.49 6.50
N VAL A 212 26.01 2.08 5.31
CA VAL A 212 26.67 2.97 4.34
C VAL A 212 25.67 4.05 3.92
N ARG A 213 26.13 5.32 3.88
CA ARG A 213 25.38 6.54 3.53
C ARG A 213 24.21 6.28 2.57
N TYR A 214 22.98 6.42 3.07
CA TYR A 214 21.84 6.77 2.24
C TYR A 214 22.07 8.22 1.77
N ILE A 215 22.34 8.42 0.48
CA ILE A 215 22.27 9.73 -0.16
C ILE A 215 20.79 9.90 -0.53
N PRO A 216 20.01 10.78 0.14
CA PRO A 216 18.70 11.13 -0.38
C PRO A 216 18.92 11.73 -1.75
N ASP A 217 18.15 11.32 -2.76
CA ASP A 217 18.16 11.90 -4.11
C ASP A 217 18.05 13.44 -4.05
N GLN A 218 19.18 14.12 -3.92
CA GLN A 218 19.36 15.48 -4.39
C GLN A 218 19.52 15.36 -5.89
N LEU A 219 18.40 15.29 -6.61
CA LEU A 219 18.31 15.59 -8.05
C LEU A 219 16.83 15.64 -8.46
N ASP A 220 16.09 16.58 -7.87
CA ASP A 220 15.17 17.38 -8.68
C ASP A 220 15.88 18.70 -9.01
N LEU A 221 17.01 18.60 -9.72
CA LEU A 221 17.54 19.73 -10.47
C LEU A 221 16.81 19.75 -11.80
N GLY A 222 15.67 20.42 -11.81
CA GLY A 222 15.28 21.18 -12.99
C GLY A 222 16.31 22.27 -13.23
N SER A 223 17.43 21.93 -13.86
CA SER A 223 18.24 22.87 -14.63
C SER A 223 19.22 22.08 -15.49
N GLU A 224 19.04 22.20 -16.80
CA GLU A 224 20.08 21.98 -17.81
C GLU A 224 21.39 22.59 -17.33
N VAL A 225 22.45 21.79 -17.21
CA VAL A 225 23.82 22.26 -17.39
C VAL A 225 24.61 21.09 -18.02
N GLU A 226 24.75 21.13 -19.34
CA GLU A 226 25.94 20.58 -19.99
C GLU A 226 27.16 21.21 -19.33
N LEU A 227 28.22 20.44 -19.06
CA LEU A 227 29.57 20.78 -19.50
C LEU A 227 30.57 19.66 -19.16
N ALA A 228 30.98 19.02 -20.25
CA ALA A 228 32.34 18.62 -20.62
C ALA A 228 33.28 18.00 -19.56
N VAL A 229 33.61 16.75 -19.91
CA VAL A 229 34.87 16.05 -19.67
C VAL A 229 36.10 16.97 -19.83
N SER A 230 37.01 16.86 -18.87
CA SER A 230 38.46 16.89 -19.11
C SER A 230 39.16 16.03 -18.06
#